data_AF-W4UPV0-F1
#
_entry.id   AF-W4UPV0-F1
#
_cell.length_a   1.000
_cell.length_b   1.000
_cell.length_c   1.000
_cell.angle_alpha   90.00
_cell.angle_beta   90.00
_cell.angle_gamma   90.00
#
_symmetry.space_group_name_H-M   'P 1'
#
loop_
_entity.id
_entity.type
_entity.pdbx_description
1 polymer ?
#
loop_
_entity_poly.entity_id
_entity_poly.type
_entity_poly.pdbx_seq_one_letter_code
_entity_poly.pdbx_strand_id
1 'polypeptide(L)' 'MPTDIYESVEEGANGIAREIAQTIREKQKAGRFCVLALPGGNSPRHVFNELIRMHKEDGLSFRNVIVFNMYEYYH' A
#
# COMPACT_ATOMS: atom_id res chain seq x y z
N MET A 1 -12.55 17.33 -6.58
CA MET A 1 -11.52 16.36 -6.19
C MET A 1 -10.95 16.84 -4.87
N PRO A 2 -10.96 16.04 -3.78
CA PRO A 2 -10.26 16.44 -2.57
C PRO A 2 -8.75 16.30 -2.81
N THR A 3 -8.00 17.32 -2.42
CA THR A 3 -6.53 17.35 -2.50
C THR A 3 -6.02 17.36 -1.07
N ASP A 4 -5.50 16.23 -0.61
CA ASP A 4 -4.91 16.13 0.72
C ASP A 4 -3.46 16.62 0.66
N ILE A 5 -3.19 17.76 1.29
CA ILE A 5 -1.87 18.38 1.40
C ILE A 5 -1.24 17.89 2.69
N TYR A 6 -0.17 17.10 2.59
CA TYR A 6 0.61 16.65 3.75
C TYR A 6 1.88 17.49 3.89
N GLU A 7 2.27 17.82 5.13
CA GLU A 7 3.43 18.68 5.42
C GLU A 7 4.77 18.01 5.09
N SER A 8 4.78 16.69 4.91
CA SER A 8 5.93 15.92 4.41
C SER A 8 5.50 14.73 3.55
N VAL A 9 6.39 14.32 2.62
CA VAL A 9 6.23 13.11 1.79
C VAL A 9 6.02 11.85 2.65
N GLU A 10 6.61 11.85 3.84
CA GLU A 10 6.59 10.73 4.78
C GLU A 10 5.23 10.60 5.49
N GLU A 11 4.63 11.71 5.91
CA GLU A 11 3.27 11.70 6.48
C GLU A 11 2.20 11.30 5.45
N GLY A 12 2.32 11.82 4.22
CA GLY A 12 1.42 11.40 3.13
C GLY A 12 1.57 9.93 2.81
N ALA A 13 2.80 9.41 2.77
CA ALA A 13 3.05 7.98 2.56
C ALA A 13 2.48 7.11 3.69
N ASN A 14 2.58 7.56 4.94
CA ASN A 14 2.01 6.87 6.10
C ASN A 14 0.48 6.84 6.04
N GLY A 15 -0.16 7.93 5.63
CA GLY A 15 -1.61 7.98 5.40
C GLY A 15 -2.06 6.96 4.37
N ILE A 16 -1.41 6.97 3.20
CA ILE A 16 -1.71 6.03 2.11
C ILE A 16 -1.46 4.57 2.54
N ALA A 17 -0.36 4.29 3.24
CA ALA A 17 -0.06 2.95 3.73
C ALA A 17 -1.14 2.43 4.70
N ARG A 18 -1.66 3.29 5.59
CA ARG A 18 -2.75 2.95 6.51
C ARG A 18 -4.05 2.64 5.77
N GLU A 19 -4.39 3.42 4.75
CA GLU A 19 -5.59 3.20 3.93
C GLU A 19 -5.51 1.87 3.16
N ILE A 20 -4.34 1.57 2.58
CA ILE A 20 -4.07 0.28 1.92
C ILE A 20 -4.19 -0.86 2.94
N ALA A 21 -3.58 -0.74 4.12
CA ALA A 21 -3.64 -1.76 5.17
C ALA A 21 -5.07 -2.01 5.65
N GLN A 22 -5.88 -0.95 5.81
CA GLN A 22 -7.30 -1.07 6.14
C GLN A 22 -8.06 -1.82 5.05
N THR A 23 -7.86 -1.45 3.78
CA THR A 23 -8.49 -2.11 2.63
C THR A 23 -8.15 -3.61 2.59
N ILE A 24 -6.88 -3.97 2.83
CA ILE A 24 -6.45 -5.38 2.90
C ILE A 24 -7.22 -6.12 3.99
N ARG A 25 -7.28 -5.56 5.20
CA ARG A 25 -7.98 -6.17 6.35
C ARG A 25 -9.48 -6.34 6.08
N GLU A 26 -10.12 -5.37 5.44
CA GLU A 26 -11.53 -5.44 5.08
C GLU A 26 -11.80 -6.52 4.02
N LYS A 27 -10.97 -6.59 2.98
CA LYS A 27 -11.09 -7.65 1.95
C LYS A 27 -10.84 -9.03 2.55
N GLN A 28 -9.89 -9.16 3.49
CA GLN A 28 -9.64 -10.39 4.24
C GLN A 28 -10.85 -10.84 5.05
N LYS A 29 -11.47 -9.94 5.81
CA LYS A 29 -12.69 -10.23 6.59
C LYS A 29 -13.83 -10.68 5.67
N ALA A 30 -13.90 -10.12 4.46
CA ALA A 30 -14.89 -10.50 3.46
C ALA A 30 -14.53 -11.77 2.66
N GLY A 31 -13.40 -12.43 2.94
CA GLY A 31 -12.94 -13.60 2.17
C GLY A 31 -12.62 -13.30 0.70
N ARG A 32 -12.36 -12.03 0.36
CA ARG A 32 -12.05 -11.57 -1.00
C ARG A 32 -10.57 -11.29 -1.18
N PHE A 33 -10.08 -11.39 -2.40
CA PHE A 33 -8.74 -10.90 -2.74
C PHE A 33 -8.68 -9.37 -2.70
N CYS A 34 -7.55 -8.84 -2.25
CA CYS A 34 -7.20 -7.44 -2.38
C CYS A 34 -6.25 -7.30 -3.56
N VAL A 35 -6.73 -6.68 -4.65
CA VAL A 35 -5.92 -6.47 -5.86
C VAL A 35 -5.32 -5.08 -5.79
N LEU A 36 -4.00 -4.99 -5.73
CA LEU A 36 -3.25 -3.74 -5.69
C LEU A 36 -2.48 -3.57 -7.00
N ALA A 37 -2.71 -2.46 -7.69
CA ALA A 37 -1.91 -2.08 -8.84
C ALA A 37 -0.88 -1.04 -8.39
N LEU A 38 0.39 -1.41 -8.39
CA LEU A 38 1.47 -0.56 -7.87
C LEU A 38 2.12 0.19 -9.04
N PRO A 39 2.06 1.54 -9.06
CA PRO A 39 2.85 2.31 -10.01
C PRO A 39 4.34 2.20 -9.66
N GLY A 40 5.19 2.01 -10.67
CA GLY A 40 6.64 2.07 -10.51
C GLY A 40 7.14 3.48 -10.21
N GLY A 41 8.34 3.60 -9.63
CA GLY A 41 8.99 4.87 -9.32
C GLY A 41 9.61 4.91 -7.92
N ASN A 42 10.34 5.97 -7.60
CA ASN A 42 10.92 6.17 -6.26
C ASN A 42 9.92 6.75 -5.25
N SER A 43 8.86 7.41 -5.73
CA SER A 43 7.84 8.09 -4.91
C SER A 43 7.04 7.17 -3.97
N PRO A 44 6.67 5.92 -4.31
CA PRO A 44 5.94 5.03 -3.41
C PRO A 44 6.84 4.25 -2.42
N ARG A 45 8.16 4.49 -2.41
CA ARG A 45 9.09 3.73 -1.55
C ARG A 45 8.76 3.83 -0.06
N HIS A 46 8.34 5.00 0.40
CA HIS A 46 7.93 5.20 1.80
C HIS A 46 6.65 4.43 2.14
N VAL A 47 5.69 4.33 1.21
CA VAL A 47 4.46 3.55 1.39
C VAL A 47 4.78 2.07 1.58
N PHE A 48 5.70 1.53 0.77
CA PHE A 48 6.13 0.14 0.92
C PHE A 48 6.83 -0.14 2.23
N ASN A 49 7.73 0.75 2.65
CA ASN A 49 8.43 0.61 3.92
C ASN A 49 7.44 0.56 5.09
N GLU A 50 6.43 1.41 5.08
CA GLU A 50 5.42 1.45 6.14
C GLU A 50 4.52 0.21 6.11
N LEU A 51 4.12 -0.28 4.93
CA LEU A 51 3.40 -1.55 4.80
C LEU A 51 4.22 -2.75 5.32
N ILE A 52 5.53 -2.76 5.06
CA ILE A 52 6.45 -3.78 5.59
C ILE A 52 6.56 -3.69 7.11
N ARG A 53 6.64 -2.47 7.67
CA ARG A 53 6.63 -2.25 9.13
C ARG A 53 5.35 -2.81 9.74
N MET A 54 4.18 -2.46 9.21
CA MET A 54 2.88 -2.97 9.67
C MET A 54 2.76 -4.50 9.56
N HIS A 55 3.40 -5.12 8.57
CA HIS A 55 3.42 -6.58 8.47
C HIS A 55 4.23 -7.23 9.61
N LYS A 56 5.40 -6.67 9.91
CA LYS A 56 6.30 -7.19 10.94
C LYS A 56 5.82 -6.92 12.35
N GLU A 57 5.28 -5.72 12.59
CA GLU A 57 4.96 -5.22 13.93
C GLU A 57 3.45 -5.31 14.24
N ASP A 58 2.59 -5.00 13.26
CA ASP A 58 1.14 -4.86 13.46
C ASP A 58 0.32 -6.04 12.93
N GLY A 59 0.99 -7.12 12.51
CA GLY A 59 0.39 -8.36 12.03
C GLY A 59 -0.43 -8.22 10.74
N LEU A 60 -0.18 -7.20 9.92
CA LEU A 60 -0.83 -7.05 8.62
C LEU A 60 -0.50 -8.25 7.73
N SER A 61 -1.47 -9.10 7.40
CA SER A 61 -1.22 -10.24 6.52
C SER A 61 -1.36 -9.85 5.04
N PHE A 62 -0.44 -10.29 4.19
CA PHE A 62 -0.54 -10.16 2.73
C PHE A 62 -1.10 -11.41 2.03
N ARG A 63 -1.63 -12.39 2.78
CA ARG A 63 -1.99 -13.74 2.28
C ARG A 63 -2.98 -13.77 1.10
N ASN A 64 -3.83 -12.76 0.98
CA ASN A 64 -4.85 -12.63 -0.06
C ASN A 64 -4.65 -11.37 -0.90
N VAL A 65 -3.43 -10.81 -0.89
CA VAL A 65 -3.09 -9.63 -1.68
C VAL A 65 -2.49 -10.08 -3.00
N ILE A 66 -3.08 -9.63 -4.10
CA ILE A 66 -2.60 -9.85 -5.45
C ILE A 66 -2.04 -8.53 -5.94
N VAL A 67 -0.77 -8.51 -6.30
CA VAL A 67 -0.08 -7.31 -6.78
C VAL A 67 0.08 -7.38 -8.28
N PHE A 68 -0.41 -6.37 -8.99
CA PHE A 68 -0.10 -6.13 -10.39
C PHE A 68 0.94 -5.02 -10.48
N ASN A 69 2.11 -5.36 -11.01
CA ASN A 69 3.11 -4.37 -11.37
C ASN A 69 2.67 -3.70 -12.69
N MET A 70 2.53 -2.38 -12.69
CA MET A 70 2.00 -1.64 -13.84
C MET A 70 3.07 -1.22 -14.86
N TYR A 71 4.33 -1.64 -14.72
CA TYR A 71 5.41 -1.34 -15.68
C TYR A 71 6.26 -2.57 -16.02
N GLU A 72 6.51 -2.74 -17.33
CA GLU A 72 7.56 -3.59 -17.87
C GLU A 72 8.92 -2.91 -17.66
N TYR A 73 9.91 -3.65 -17.17
CA TYR A 73 11.31 -3.23 -17.21
C TYR A 73 11.74 -3.17 -18.68
N TYR A 74 11.54 -2.05 -19.37
CA TYR A 74 12.25 -1.80 -20.62
C TYR A 74 13.64 -1.28 -20.29
N HIS A 75 14.63 -2.07 -20.69
CA HIS A 75 16.06 -1.79 -20.58
C HIS A 75 16.49 -0.69 -21.54
#